data_AF-A0A9D9JKG3-F1
#
_entry.id   AF-A0A9D9JKG3-F1
#
_cell.length_a   1.000
_cell.length_b   1.000
_cell.length_c   1.000
_cell.angle_alpha   90.00
_cell.angle_beta   90.00
_cell.angle_gamma   90.00
#
_symmetry.space_group_name_H-M   'P 1'
#
loop_
_entity.id
_entity.type
_entity.pdbx_description
1 polymer ?
#
loop_
_entity_poly.entity_id
_entity_poly.type
_entity_poly.pdbx_seq_one_letter_code
_entity_poly.pdbx_strand_id
1 'polypeptide(L)'
;MTTDGSGTIDRAFLQTVRKAAGFRASPRQIIPVVRALTARQRPVTPEVVARLLSEIEQGERSARQRRNAELWRELGTYLALEGIPAHPEAQRALLGRIRRILGERHSDRVLLEVAVALGAAGYPIEARTAADAVRWLESKLGPALTAETIEPYLAQAVAAVSTAPPPAGQSRRRSSGRRAP
;
A
#
# COMPACT_ATOMS: atom_id res chain seq x y z
N MET A 1 6.75 16.50 20.02
CA MET A 1 5.89 15.33 20.34
C MET A 1 4.84 15.23 19.26
N THR A 2 4.96 14.26 18.35
CA THR A 2 4.22 14.26 17.08
C THR A 2 3.06 13.27 17.01
N THR A 3 2.90 12.37 17.97
CA THR A 3 1.69 11.55 18.15
C THR A 3 1.77 10.92 19.54
N ASP A 4 0.94 11.38 20.48
CA ASP A 4 0.53 10.47 21.56
C ASP A 4 -0.40 9.44 20.92
N GLY A 5 -0.39 8.18 21.39
CA GLY A 5 -1.14 7.04 20.81
C GLY A 5 -2.66 7.22 20.67
N SER A 6 -3.20 8.41 20.92
CA SER A 6 -4.58 8.87 20.74
C SER A 6 -5.01 9.08 19.28
N GLY A 7 -4.10 9.15 18.31
CA GLY A 7 -4.46 9.42 16.91
C GLY A 7 -4.91 10.86 16.63
N THR A 8 -4.63 11.79 17.55
CA THR A 8 -4.84 13.23 17.34
C THR A 8 -3.55 13.89 16.84
N ILE A 9 -3.67 14.73 15.80
CA ILE A 9 -2.55 15.50 15.25
C ILE A 9 -2.58 16.89 15.86
N ASP A 10 -1.44 17.32 16.41
CA ASP A 10 -1.28 18.66 16.93
C ASP A 10 -1.62 19.73 15.88
N ARG A 11 -2.29 20.81 16.33
CA ARG A 11 -2.79 21.88 15.45
C ARG A 11 -1.64 22.61 14.76
N ALA A 12 -0.52 22.83 15.43
CA ALA A 12 0.62 23.52 14.84
C ALA A 12 1.25 22.64 13.75
N PHE A 13 1.44 21.35 14.01
CA PHE A 13 1.92 20.39 13.00
C PHE A 13 1.00 20.35 11.77
N LEU A 14 -0.32 20.25 11.98
CA LEU A 14 -1.32 20.28 10.89
C LEU A 14 -1.22 21.54 10.03
N GLN A 15 -1.02 22.70 10.64
CA GLN A 15 -0.86 23.96 9.90
C GLN A 15 0.43 23.98 9.07
N THR A 16 1.54 23.51 9.63
CA THR A 16 2.81 23.43 8.91
C THR A 16 2.74 22.46 7.73
N VAL A 17 2.10 21.30 7.90
CA VAL A 17 1.87 20.35 6.80
C VAL A 17 1.05 20.99 5.68
N ARG A 18 -0.05 21.68 6.02
CA ARG A 18 -0.88 22.37 5.02
C ARG A 18 -0.11 23.45 4.26
N LYS A 19 0.70 24.22 4.98
CA LYS A 19 1.57 25.25 4.38
C LYS A 19 2.57 24.62 3.42
N ALA A 20 3.24 23.53 3.82
CA ALA A 20 4.21 22.82 3.00
C ALA A 20 3.57 22.13 1.78
N ALA A 21 2.36 21.59 1.93
CA ALA A 21 1.65 20.88 0.87
C ALA A 21 1.04 21.83 -0.17
N GLY A 22 0.79 23.09 0.18
CA GLY A 22 0.10 24.04 -0.70
C GLY A 22 -1.40 23.78 -0.87
N PHE A 23 -1.98 22.86 -0.10
CA PHE A 23 -3.41 22.57 -0.11
C PHE A 23 -3.95 22.23 1.28
N ARG A 24 -5.28 22.24 1.43
CA ARG A 24 -5.96 21.98 2.69
C ARG A 24 -6.05 20.48 2.98
N ALA A 25 -4.95 19.88 3.46
CA ALA A 25 -4.96 18.51 3.98
C ALA A 25 -5.81 18.37 5.25
N SER A 26 -6.59 17.29 5.33
CA SER A 26 -7.39 16.92 6.50
C SER A 26 -6.63 15.95 7.42
N PRO A 27 -6.93 15.89 8.74
CA PRO A 27 -6.31 14.92 9.63
C PRO A 27 -6.45 13.47 9.13
N ARG A 28 -7.58 13.12 8.52
CA ARG A 28 -7.82 11.78 7.94
C ARG A 28 -6.87 11.41 6.80
N GLN A 29 -6.29 12.39 6.12
CA GLN A 29 -5.27 12.16 5.09
C GLN A 29 -3.87 12.07 5.72
N ILE A 30 -3.61 12.85 6.76
CA ILE A 30 -2.27 12.95 7.37
C ILE A 30 -1.98 11.78 8.32
N ILE A 31 -2.96 11.33 9.11
CA ILE A 31 -2.80 10.28 10.13
C ILE A 31 -2.18 9.00 9.54
N PRO A 32 -2.66 8.45 8.40
CA PRO A 32 -2.05 7.27 7.79
C PRO A 32 -0.57 7.46 7.46
N VAL A 33 -0.20 8.63 6.90
CA VAL A 33 1.19 8.95 6.53
C VAL A 33 2.09 9.02 7.74
N VAL A 34 1.65 9.70 8.80
CA VAL A 34 2.40 9.79 10.06
C VAL A 34 2.57 8.42 10.69
N ARG A 35 1.50 7.61 10.78
CA ARG A 35 1.58 6.24 11.32
C ARG A 35 2.57 5.39 10.56
N ALA A 36 2.53 5.41 9.23
CA ALA A 36 3.43 4.62 8.40
C ALA A 36 4.89 5.07 8.51
N LEU A 37 5.15 6.39 8.56
CA LEU A 37 6.49 6.93 8.81
C LEU A 37 7.03 6.48 10.18
N THR A 38 6.23 6.61 11.24
CA THR A 38 6.60 6.18 12.60
C THR A 38 6.88 4.67 12.64
N ALA A 39 6.00 3.85 12.06
CA ALA A 39 6.17 2.39 12.03
C ALA A 39 7.45 1.97 11.29
N ARG A 40 7.83 2.71 10.24
CA ARG A 40 9.07 2.49 9.48
C ARG A 40 10.28 3.24 10.06
N GLN A 41 10.16 3.83 11.25
CA GLN A 41 11.21 4.60 11.92
C GLN A 41 11.82 5.70 11.00
N ARG A 42 10.99 6.28 10.13
CA ARG A 42 11.37 7.36 9.23
C ARG A 42 11.07 8.72 9.88
N PRO A 43 11.81 9.78 9.50
CA PRO A 43 11.55 11.12 10.02
C PRO A 43 10.10 11.57 9.75
N VAL A 44 9.39 11.95 10.82
CA VAL A 44 8.05 12.53 10.75
C VAL A 44 8.18 14.05 10.75
N THR A 45 8.46 14.63 9.58
CA THR A 45 8.50 16.09 9.40
C THR A 45 7.34 16.56 8.53
N PRO A 46 6.88 17.82 8.68
CA PRO A 46 5.81 18.38 7.86
C PRO A 46 6.08 18.29 6.35
N GLU A 47 7.32 18.47 5.93
CA GLU A 47 7.75 18.47 4.53
C GLU A 47 7.66 17.06 3.94
N VAL A 48 8.14 16.05 4.68
CA VAL A 48 8.05 14.65 4.25
C VAL A 48 6.60 14.22 4.12
N VAL A 49 5.76 14.57 5.10
CA VAL A 49 4.32 14.28 5.09
C VAL A 49 3.64 14.98 3.91
N ALA A 50 3.89 16.28 3.70
CA ALA A 50 3.32 17.06 2.61
C ALA A 50 3.67 16.50 1.22
N ARG A 51 4.93 16.08 1.03
CA ARG A 51 5.38 15.44 -0.21
C ARG A 51 4.61 14.15 -0.49
N LEU A 52 4.54 13.24 0.49
CA LEU A 52 3.83 11.97 0.33
C LEU A 52 2.33 12.21 0.05
N LEU A 53 1.70 13.16 0.75
CA LEU A 53 0.31 13.52 0.49
C LEU A 53 0.09 14.03 -0.93
N SER A 54 1.02 14.80 -1.48
CA SER A 54 0.92 15.29 -2.85
C SER A 54 0.94 14.14 -3.85
N GLU A 55 1.78 13.12 -3.63
CA GLU A 55 1.83 11.92 -4.49
C GLU A 55 0.55 11.07 -4.43
N ILE A 56 -0.09 11.00 -3.25
CA ILE A 56 -1.28 10.18 -3.01
C ILE A 56 -2.56 10.86 -3.51
N GLU A 57 -2.65 12.17 -3.36
CA GLU A 57 -3.87 12.95 -3.60
C GLU A 57 -3.97 13.51 -5.03
N GLN A 58 -2.90 13.43 -5.82
CA GLN A 58 -2.90 13.85 -7.23
C GLN A 58 -3.79 12.95 -8.08
N GLY A 59 -4.80 13.52 -8.74
CA GLY A 59 -5.65 12.84 -9.72
C GLY A 59 -7.02 12.41 -9.18
N GLU A 60 -7.84 11.87 -10.09
CA GLU A 60 -9.25 11.61 -9.78
C GLU A 60 -9.49 10.27 -9.10
N ARG A 61 -10.30 10.29 -8.03
CA ARG A 61 -10.76 9.08 -7.34
C ARG A 61 -12.05 8.56 -7.96
N SER A 62 -12.01 7.29 -8.35
CA SER A 62 -13.19 6.53 -8.78
C SER A 62 -14.21 6.31 -7.66
N ALA A 63 -15.46 5.97 -8.02
CA ALA A 63 -16.49 5.62 -7.04
C ALA A 63 -16.08 4.44 -6.13
N ARG A 64 -15.37 3.44 -6.67
CA ARG A 64 -14.84 2.31 -5.89
C ARG A 64 -13.83 2.77 -4.83
N GLN A 65 -12.97 3.71 -5.19
CA GLN A 65 -12.02 4.30 -4.25
C GLN A 65 -12.67 5.10 -3.14
N ARG A 66 -13.79 5.77 -3.43
CA ARG A 66 -14.55 6.51 -2.41
C ARG A 66 -15.24 5.56 -1.40
N ARG A 67 -15.62 4.34 -1.80
CA ARG A 67 -16.24 3.34 -0.90
C ARG A 67 -15.27 2.80 0.15
N ASN A 68 -14.00 2.57 -0.21
CA ASN A 68 -12.96 2.07 0.70
C ASN A 68 -11.86 3.14 0.93
N ALA A 69 -12.26 4.40 1.10
CA ALA A 69 -11.34 5.54 0.99
C ALA A 69 -10.15 5.50 1.95
N GLU A 70 -10.31 4.89 3.13
CA GLU A 70 -9.25 4.76 4.12
C GLU A 70 -8.20 3.75 3.68
N LEU A 71 -8.60 2.53 3.35
CA LEU A 71 -7.70 1.49 2.84
C LEU A 71 -6.94 1.93 1.57
N TRP A 72 -7.60 2.65 0.65
CA TRP A 72 -6.91 3.20 -0.52
C TRP A 72 -5.86 4.26 -0.17
N ARG A 73 -6.11 5.09 0.85
CA ARG A 73 -5.10 6.05 1.34
C ARG A 73 -3.96 5.36 2.06
N GLU A 74 -4.23 4.31 2.84
CA GLU A 74 -3.20 3.50 3.48
C GLU A 74 -2.32 2.81 2.45
N LEU A 75 -2.92 2.18 1.43
CA LEU A 75 -2.18 1.61 0.31
C LEU A 75 -1.32 2.69 -0.37
N GLY A 76 -1.91 3.83 -0.72
CA GLY A 76 -1.18 4.95 -1.31
C GLY A 76 0.00 5.42 -0.45
N THR A 77 -0.19 5.45 0.86
CA THR A 77 0.86 5.82 1.82
C THR A 77 2.05 4.89 1.71
N TYR A 78 1.82 3.58 1.76
CA TYR A 78 2.92 2.62 1.67
C TYR A 78 3.57 2.62 0.28
N LEU A 79 2.80 2.77 -0.80
CA LEU A 79 3.37 2.92 -2.14
C LEU A 79 4.29 4.14 -2.25
N ALA A 80 3.84 5.30 -1.76
CA ALA A 80 4.61 6.54 -1.78
C ALA A 80 5.90 6.42 -0.93
N LEU A 81 5.83 5.73 0.21
CA LEU A 81 7.00 5.49 1.06
C LEU A 81 8.09 4.67 0.36
N GLU A 82 7.69 3.70 -0.46
CA GLU A 82 8.58 2.86 -1.26
C GLU A 82 8.96 3.50 -2.61
N GLY A 83 8.54 4.74 -2.87
CA GLY A 83 8.82 5.45 -4.13
C GLY A 83 8.08 4.89 -5.34
N ILE A 84 7.01 4.13 -5.11
CA ILE A 84 6.15 3.56 -6.14
C ILE A 84 5.04 4.57 -6.45
N PRO A 85 4.63 4.76 -7.72
CA PRO A 85 3.51 5.64 -8.06
C PRO A 85 2.27 5.38 -7.20
N ALA A 86 1.92 6.39 -6.39
CA ALA A 86 0.91 6.27 -5.34
C ALA A 86 -0.41 6.97 -5.67
N HIS A 87 -0.51 7.67 -6.79
CA HIS A 87 -1.72 8.37 -7.21
C HIS A 87 -2.88 7.37 -7.50
N PRO A 88 -4.15 7.80 -7.45
CA PRO A 88 -5.33 6.92 -7.52
C PRO A 88 -5.37 6.00 -8.74
N GLU A 89 -4.83 6.41 -9.89
CA GLU A 89 -4.79 5.57 -11.08
C GLU A 89 -3.80 4.40 -10.97
N ALA A 90 -2.58 4.64 -10.49
CA ALA A 90 -1.60 3.58 -10.23
C ALA A 90 -2.11 2.57 -9.20
N GLN A 91 -2.77 3.05 -8.14
CA GLN A 91 -3.38 2.18 -7.14
C GLN A 91 -4.41 1.24 -7.79
N ARG A 92 -5.29 1.78 -8.65
CA ARG A 92 -6.26 0.97 -9.43
C ARG A 92 -5.57 -0.02 -10.36
N ALA A 93 -4.52 0.42 -11.05
CA ALA A 93 -3.76 -0.42 -11.96
C ALA A 93 -3.09 -1.59 -11.22
N LEU A 94 -2.58 -1.38 -10.00
CA LEU A 94 -2.05 -2.42 -9.13
C LEU A 94 -3.13 -3.44 -8.77
N LEU A 95 -4.26 -3.01 -8.23
CA LEU A 95 -5.36 -3.92 -7.89
C LEU A 95 -5.89 -4.68 -9.12
N GLY A 96 -5.99 -4.02 -10.27
CA GLY A 96 -6.35 -4.66 -11.53
C GLY A 96 -5.32 -5.70 -12.01
N ARG A 97 -4.04 -5.56 -11.68
CA ARG A 97 -3.02 -6.61 -11.93
C ARG A 97 -3.21 -7.79 -10.98
N ILE A 98 -3.42 -7.53 -9.70
CA ILE A 98 -3.66 -8.58 -8.68
C ILE A 98 -4.88 -9.42 -9.08
N ARG A 99 -5.99 -8.77 -9.44
CA ARG A 99 -7.20 -9.47 -9.88
C ARG A 99 -7.00 -10.36 -11.09
N ARG A 100 -6.29 -9.88 -12.10
CA ARG A 100 -5.97 -10.68 -13.30
C ARG A 100 -5.18 -11.94 -12.97
N ILE A 101 -4.26 -11.87 -12.00
CA ILE A 101 -3.49 -13.05 -11.55
C ILE A 101 -4.39 -14.06 -10.81
N LEU A 102 -5.41 -13.57 -10.10
CA LEU A 102 -6.32 -14.38 -9.27
C LEU A 102 -7.60 -14.83 -10.00
N GLY A 103 -7.83 -14.34 -11.23
CA GLY A 103 -9.02 -14.67 -12.04
C GLY A 103 -10.27 -13.87 -11.67
N GLU A 104 -10.15 -12.62 -11.23
CA GLU A 104 -11.28 -11.69 -10.95
C GLU A 104 -12.26 -12.14 -9.84
N ARG A 105 -11.85 -13.08 -8.98
CA ARG A 105 -12.72 -13.69 -7.95
C ARG A 105 -12.93 -12.84 -6.68
N HIS A 106 -12.01 -11.93 -6.40
CA HIS A 106 -11.92 -11.28 -5.07
C HIS A 106 -12.37 -9.81 -5.07
N SER A 107 -13.06 -9.44 -3.99
CA SER A 107 -13.52 -8.05 -3.77
C SER A 107 -12.34 -7.08 -3.63
N ASP A 108 -12.56 -5.79 -3.98
CA ASP A 108 -11.53 -4.75 -3.75
C ASP A 108 -11.09 -4.72 -2.29
N ARG A 109 -12.01 -4.94 -1.34
CA ARG A 109 -11.71 -4.86 0.08
C ARG A 109 -10.67 -5.91 0.48
N VAL A 110 -10.89 -7.19 0.13
CA VAL A 110 -9.93 -8.28 0.42
C VAL A 110 -8.54 -7.97 -0.15
N LEU A 111 -8.49 -7.51 -1.40
CA LEU A 111 -7.21 -7.21 -2.05
C LEU A 111 -6.49 -6.01 -1.41
N LEU A 112 -7.25 -5.01 -0.95
CA LEU A 112 -6.71 -3.87 -0.23
C LEU A 112 -6.15 -4.26 1.13
N GLU A 113 -6.89 -5.04 1.92
CA GLU A 113 -6.44 -5.52 3.24
C GLU A 113 -5.08 -6.25 3.13
N VAL A 114 -4.95 -7.14 2.13
CA VAL A 114 -3.69 -7.85 1.89
C VAL A 114 -2.56 -6.92 1.45
N ALA A 115 -2.83 -6.01 0.51
CA ALA A 115 -1.81 -5.08 0.01
C ALA A 115 -1.35 -4.09 1.11
N VAL A 116 -2.28 -3.61 1.93
CA VAL A 116 -1.99 -2.76 3.10
C VAL A 116 -1.20 -3.53 4.14
N ALA A 117 -1.55 -4.79 4.43
CA ALA A 117 -0.81 -5.64 5.37
C ALA A 117 0.64 -5.88 4.91
N LEU A 118 0.86 -6.12 3.62
CA LEU A 118 2.21 -6.22 3.05
C LEU A 118 3.01 -4.93 3.26
N GLY A 119 2.40 -3.78 2.93
CA GLY A 119 3.02 -2.47 3.12
C GLY A 119 3.34 -2.16 4.58
N ALA A 120 2.41 -2.45 5.50
CA ALA A 120 2.59 -2.26 6.93
C ALA A 120 3.76 -3.10 7.47
N ALA A 121 3.90 -4.33 6.97
CA ALA A 121 4.90 -5.28 7.43
C ALA A 121 6.29 -5.12 6.80
N GLY A 122 6.50 -4.16 5.89
CA GLY A 122 7.83 -3.95 5.29
C GLY A 122 8.05 -4.59 3.94
N TYR A 123 7.05 -5.27 3.37
CA TYR A 123 7.26 -6.10 2.19
C TYR A 123 6.91 -5.38 0.88
N PRO A 124 7.52 -5.78 -0.24
CA PRO A 124 7.20 -5.24 -1.56
C PRO A 124 5.71 -5.37 -1.89
N ILE A 125 5.07 -4.25 -2.23
CA ILE A 125 3.66 -4.21 -2.64
C ILE A 125 3.56 -4.48 -4.14
N GLU A 126 3.91 -5.69 -4.53
CA GLU A 126 3.85 -6.16 -5.90
C GLU A 126 2.61 -7.00 -6.15
N ALA A 127 2.11 -6.98 -7.39
CA ALA A 127 0.91 -7.71 -7.75
C ALA A 127 1.06 -9.23 -7.54
N ARG A 128 2.27 -9.77 -7.76
CA ARG A 128 2.55 -11.19 -7.58
C ARG A 128 2.57 -11.56 -6.09
N THR A 129 3.31 -10.82 -5.27
CA THR A 129 3.40 -11.03 -3.83
C THR A 129 2.02 -10.95 -3.16
N ALA A 130 1.21 -9.94 -3.50
CA ALA A 130 -0.16 -9.83 -3.01
C ALA A 130 -1.04 -11.00 -3.46
N ALA A 131 -0.93 -11.44 -4.72
CA ALA A 131 -1.68 -12.60 -5.21
C ALA A 131 -1.25 -13.91 -4.52
N ASP A 132 0.03 -14.10 -4.25
CA ASP A 132 0.52 -15.30 -3.57
C ASP A 132 0.08 -15.30 -2.09
N ALA A 133 0.01 -14.14 -1.44
CA ALA A 133 -0.55 -14.02 -0.09
C ALA A 133 -2.06 -14.35 -0.07
N VAL A 134 -2.81 -13.89 -1.09
CA VAL A 134 -4.23 -14.28 -1.25
C VAL A 134 -4.37 -15.78 -1.48
N ARG A 135 -3.54 -16.40 -2.31
CA ARG A 135 -3.57 -17.87 -2.51
C ARG A 135 -3.26 -18.63 -1.23
N TRP A 136 -2.33 -18.12 -0.42
CA TRP A 136 -2.07 -18.71 0.88
C TRP A 136 -3.32 -18.64 1.77
N LEU A 137 -4.02 -17.50 1.80
CA LEU A 137 -5.29 -17.36 2.53
C LEU A 137 -6.36 -18.32 1.98
N GLU A 138 -6.49 -18.45 0.66
CA GLU A 138 -7.40 -19.42 0.02
C GLU A 138 -7.09 -20.86 0.48
N SER A 139 -5.82 -21.22 0.62
CA SER A 139 -5.41 -22.56 1.06
C SER A 139 -5.81 -22.87 2.51
N LYS A 140 -6.05 -21.82 3.33
CA LYS A 140 -6.40 -21.94 4.76
C LYS A 140 -7.89 -21.77 5.02
N LEU A 141 -8.55 -20.88 4.30
CA LEU A 141 -9.92 -20.43 4.57
C LEU A 141 -10.90 -20.82 3.47
N GLY A 142 -10.40 -21.37 2.36
CA GLY A 142 -11.19 -21.63 1.16
C GLY A 142 -11.30 -20.41 0.23
N PRO A 143 -11.94 -20.56 -0.94
CA PRO A 143 -11.94 -19.52 -1.98
C PRO A 143 -12.87 -18.32 -1.69
N ALA A 144 -13.81 -18.44 -0.75
CA ALA A 144 -14.81 -17.42 -0.44
C ALA A 144 -14.31 -16.44 0.64
N LEU A 145 -13.24 -15.71 0.33
CA LEU A 145 -12.63 -14.78 1.28
C LEU A 145 -13.46 -13.50 1.46
N THR A 146 -13.64 -13.08 2.72
CA THR A 146 -14.12 -11.75 3.10
C THR A 146 -13.08 -11.03 3.96
N ALA A 147 -13.20 -9.71 4.10
CA ALA A 147 -12.27 -8.92 4.90
C ALA A 147 -12.23 -9.40 6.37
N GLU A 148 -13.39 -9.74 6.92
CA GLU A 148 -13.56 -10.20 8.29
C GLU A 148 -12.91 -11.58 8.50
N THR A 149 -13.02 -12.46 7.50
CA THR A 149 -12.42 -13.81 7.60
C THR A 149 -10.90 -13.81 7.48
N ILE A 150 -10.33 -12.89 6.69
CA ILE A 150 -8.88 -12.85 6.47
C ILE A 150 -8.13 -12.09 7.55
N GLU A 151 -8.76 -11.13 8.23
CA GLU A 151 -8.13 -10.23 9.20
C GLU A 151 -7.24 -10.96 10.23
N PRO A 152 -7.68 -12.05 10.88
CA PRO A 152 -6.85 -12.77 11.86
C PRO A 152 -5.62 -13.47 11.25
N TYR A 153 -5.62 -13.69 9.94
CA TYR A 153 -4.62 -14.46 9.21
C TYR A 153 -3.68 -13.60 8.36
N LEU A 154 -3.92 -12.28 8.26
CA LEU A 154 -3.14 -11.37 7.41
C LEU A 154 -1.64 -11.43 7.75
N ALA A 155 -1.28 -11.39 9.03
CA ALA A 155 0.13 -11.45 9.44
C ALA A 155 0.81 -12.77 9.01
N GLN A 156 0.09 -13.89 9.10
CA GLN A 156 0.60 -15.20 8.70
C GLN A 156 0.73 -15.32 7.17
N ALA A 157 -0.25 -14.79 6.43
CA ALA A 157 -0.22 -14.75 4.97
C ALA A 157 0.97 -13.93 4.46
N VAL A 158 1.23 -12.79 5.08
CA VAL A 158 2.37 -11.93 4.80
C VAL A 158 3.70 -12.66 5.09
N ALA A 159 3.81 -13.33 6.24
CA ALA A 159 5.00 -14.10 6.60
C ALA A 159 5.26 -15.30 5.66
N ALA A 160 4.19 -15.90 5.11
CA ALA A 160 4.32 -17.02 4.19
C ALA A 160 4.92 -16.61 2.84
N VAL A 161 4.68 -15.38 2.38
CA VAL A 161 5.24 -14.88 1.11
C VAL A 161 6.59 -14.19 1.27
N SER A 162 6.99 -13.85 2.50
CA SER A 162 8.31 -13.27 2.78
C SER A 162 9.43 -14.29 2.84
N THR A 163 9.10 -15.55 3.12
CA THR A 163 10.05 -16.67 3.24
C THR A 163 10.17 -17.50 1.95
N ALA A 164 9.29 -17.24 0.97
CA ALA A 164 9.31 -17.96 -0.29
C ALA A 164 10.48 -17.48 -1.16
N PRO A 165 11.41 -18.37 -1.59
CA PRO A 165 12.38 -18.00 -2.61
C PRO A 165 11.64 -17.55 -3.88
N PRO A 166 12.17 -16.55 -4.62
CA PRO A 166 11.52 -16.08 -5.83
C PRO A 166 11.28 -17.27 -6.77
N PRO A 167 10.11 -17.35 -7.43
CA PRO A 167 9.82 -18.47 -8.32
C PRO A 167 10.95 -18.57 -9.34
N ALA A 168 11.62 -19.72 -9.35
CA ALA A 168 12.71 -20.03 -10.28
C ALA A 168 12.19 -19.91 -11.71
N GLY A 169 12.39 -18.76 -12.35
CA GLY A 169 11.88 -18.54 -13.70
C GLY A 169 12.13 -17.18 -14.34
N GLN A 170 12.63 -16.16 -13.63
CA GLN A 170 12.85 -14.83 -14.25
C GLN A 170 14.25 -14.22 -14.02
N SER A 171 15.20 -15.00 -13.50
CA SER A 171 16.61 -14.59 -13.50
C SER A 171 17.33 -15.14 -14.73
N ARG A 172 17.23 -14.42 -15.85
CA ARG A 172 18.14 -14.37 -17.03
C ARG A 172 17.38 -14.19 -18.34
N ARG A 173 17.06 -12.94 -18.67
CA ARG A 173 17.00 -12.50 -20.08
C ARG A 173 17.45 -11.05 -20.24
N ARG A 174 18.61 -10.73 -19.66
CA ARG A 174 19.41 -9.53 -19.96
C ARG A 174 20.89 -9.89 -20.01
N SER A 175 21.28 -10.68 -21.01
CA SER A 175 22.68 -10.83 -21.41
C SER A 175 22.77 -11.51 -22.78
N SER A 176 22.68 -10.71 -23.84
CA SER A 176 23.47 -10.83 -25.09
C SER A 176 22.85 -9.96 -26.18
N GLY A 177 23.40 -8.75 -26.35
CA GLY A 177 23.00 -7.83 -27.41
C GLY A 177 24.01 -6.70 -27.57
N ARG A 178 25.31 -7.00 -27.43
CA ARG A 178 26.38 -6.09 -27.83
C ARG A 178 27.24 -6.82 -28.86
N ARG A 179 26.81 -6.75 -30.11
CA ARG A 179 27.68 -6.99 -31.26
C ARG A 179 28.40 -5.66 -31.50
N ALA A 180 29.70 -5.64 -31.22
CA ALA A 180 30.59 -4.57 -31.65
C ALA A 180 30.84 -4.72 -33.17
N PRO A 181 31.20 -3.62 -33.87
CA PRO A 181 31.54 -3.63 -35.29
C PRO A 181 32.78 -4.48 -35.60
#